data_AF-A0A842SYK5-F1
#
_entry.id   AF-A0A842SYK5-F1
#
_cell.length_a   1.000
_cell.length_b   1.000
_cell.length_c   1.000
_cell.angle_alpha   90.00
_cell.angle_beta   90.00
_cell.angle_gamma   90.00
#
_symmetry.space_group_name_H-M   'P 1'
#
loop_
_entity.id
_entity.type
_entity.pdbx_description
1 polymer ?
#
loop_
_entity_poly.entity_id
_entity_poly.type
_entity_poly.pdbx_seq_one_letter_code
_entity_poly.pdbx_strand_id
1 'polypeptide(L)' 'MTTTNHTKVLEQIGHKQAKHERYQKHNTPKERKHGAATKRCGRCGRTRAHIGKYGLNLCRQCFRETAERLGFKKYS' A
#
# COMPACT_ATOMS: atom_id res chain seq x y z
N MET A 1 -10.89 -2.56 8.46
CA MET A 1 -10.04 -1.50 7.90
C MET A 1 -9.16 -2.08 6.82
N THR A 2 -9.48 -1.85 5.54
CA THR A 2 -8.55 -2.19 4.47
C THR A 2 -7.41 -1.17 4.49
N THR A 3 -6.19 -1.61 4.16
CA THR A 3 -5.01 -0.71 4.07
C THR A 3 -5.25 0.47 3.12
N THR A 4 -6.23 0.32 2.22
CA THR A 4 -6.55 1.26 1.15
C THR A 4 -7.40 2.45 1.58
N ASN A 5 -8.28 2.32 2.58
CA ASN A 5 -9.21 3.39 2.91
C ASN A 5 -9.59 3.41 4.41
N HIS A 6 -9.09 4.43 5.12
CA HIS A 6 -9.43 4.71 6.52
C HIS A 6 -10.54 5.78 6.66
N THR A 7 -10.95 6.41 5.56
CA THR A 7 -11.91 7.53 5.54
C THR A 7 -13.34 7.06 5.74
N LYS A 8 -13.67 5.81 5.37
CA LYS A 8 -14.99 5.21 5.63
C LYS A 8 -15.43 5.31 7.10
N VAL A 9 -14.48 5.25 8.03
CA VAL A 9 -14.79 5.36 9.45
C VAL A 9 -15.12 6.80 9.83
N LEU A 10 -14.46 7.80 9.23
CA LEU A 10 -14.76 9.22 9.44
C LEU A 10 -16.17 9.57 8.96
N GLU A 11 -16.57 9.04 7.79
CA GLU A 11 -17.92 9.22 7.24
C GLU A 11 -19.00 8.64 8.17
N GLN A 12 -18.77 7.45 8.74
CA GLN A 12 -19.71 6.80 9.66
C GLN A 12 -19.91 7.59 10.97
N ILE A 13 -18.84 8.17 11.50
CA ILE A 13 -18.85 8.88 12.79
C ILE A 13 -19.08 10.39 12.64
N GLY A 14 -19.22 10.91 11.42
CA GLY A 14 -19.29 12.35 11.14
C GLY A 14 -20.41 13.08 11.90
N HIS A 15 -21.53 12.41 12.17
CA HIS A 15 -22.63 12.94 12.97
C HIS A 15 -22.31 13.12 14.47
N LYS A 16 -21.17 12.62 14.95
CA LYS A 16 -20.73 12.68 16.35
C LYS A 16 -19.41 13.45 16.44
N GLN A 17 -19.49 14.78 16.54
CA GLN A 17 -18.34 15.71 16.59
C GLN A 17 -17.20 15.23 17.51
N ALA A 18 -17.51 14.96 18.80
CA ALA A 18 -16.52 14.55 19.78
C ALA A 18 -15.80 13.22 19.45
N LYS A 19 -16.51 12.28 18.78
CA LYS A 19 -15.90 11.00 18.35
C LYS A 19 -15.06 11.21 17.08
N HIS A 20 -15.52 12.06 16.17
CA HIS A 20 -14.81 12.41 14.95
C HIS A 20 -13.45 13.05 15.27
N GLU A 21 -13.43 14.07 16.14
CA GLU A 21 -12.21 14.75 16.58
C GLU A 21 -11.21 13.80 17.25
N ARG A 22 -11.70 12.94 18.15
CA ARG A 22 -10.86 11.95 18.83
C ARG A 22 -10.25 10.95 17.85
N TYR A 23 -11.03 10.45 16.89
CA TYR A 23 -10.53 9.53 15.88
C TYR A 23 -9.50 10.22 14.98
N GLN A 24 -9.76 11.46 14.57
CA GLN A 24 -8.85 12.21 13.72
C GLN A 24 -7.48 12.39 14.38
N LYS A 25 -7.46 12.67 15.69
CA LYS A 25 -6.23 12.86 16.48
C LYS A 25 -5.43 11.58 16.70
N HIS A 26 -6.09 10.46 17.03
CA HIS A 26 -5.40 9.26 17.53
C HIS A 26 -5.33 8.08 16.54
N ASN A 27 -6.30 7.96 15.63
CA ASN A 27 -6.48 6.77 14.81
C ASN A 27 -6.13 7.00 13.33
N THR A 28 -6.07 8.25 12.88
CA THR A 28 -5.68 8.57 11.50
C THR A 28 -4.25 8.11 11.21
N PRO A 29 -4.03 7.36 10.12
CA PRO A 29 -2.67 7.01 9.70
C PRO A 29 -1.84 8.27 9.44
N LYS A 30 -0.68 8.37 10.10
CA LYS A 30 0.28 9.45 9.84
C LYS A 30 0.99 9.25 8.49
N GLU A 31 1.17 10.32 7.73
CA GLU A 31 2.00 10.32 6.53
C GLU A 31 3.46 10.00 6.88
N ARG A 32 4.05 9.03 6.18
CA ARG A 32 5.44 8.61 6.38
C ARG A 32 6.22 8.76 5.09
N LYS A 33 7.45 9.29 5.18
CA LYS A 33 8.38 9.40 4.06
C LYS A 33 9.05 8.07 3.72
N HIS A 34 9.17 7.16 4.69
CA HIS A 34 9.88 5.88 4.56
C HIS A 34 9.17 4.73 5.29
N GLY A 35 9.54 3.50 4.95
CA GLY A 35 9.08 2.26 5.59
C GLY A 35 8.50 1.26 4.59
N ALA A 36 8.04 0.11 5.10
CA ALA A 36 7.41 -0.90 4.24
C ALA A 36 6.06 -0.40 3.67
N ALA A 37 5.30 0.36 4.45
CA ALA A 37 3.97 0.84 4.05
C ALA A 37 3.98 1.84 2.87
N THR A 38 5.11 2.51 2.64
CA THR A 38 5.26 3.47 1.53
C THR A 38 5.55 2.76 0.20
N LYS A 39 6.07 1.52 0.24
CA LYS A 39 6.43 0.73 -0.95
C LYS A 39 5.22 -0.04 -1.46
N ARG A 40 4.55 0.48 -2.49
CA ARG A 40 3.39 -0.18 -3.13
C ARG A 40 3.78 -0.67 -4.52
N CYS A 41 3.35 -1.88 -4.85
CA CYS A 41 3.50 -2.42 -6.20
C CYS A 41 2.77 -1.52 -7.20
N GLY A 42 3.47 -1.11 -8.27
CA GLY A 42 2.88 -0.28 -9.32
C GLY A 42 1.70 -0.92 -10.06
N ARG A 43 1.62 -2.26 -10.08
CA ARG A 43 0.57 -2.99 -10.80
C ARG A 43 -0.64 -3.36 -9.94
N CYS A 44 -0.42 -3.92 -8.74
CA CYS A 44 -1.52 -4.43 -7.90
C CYS A 44 -1.75 -3.63 -6.61
N GLY A 45 -0.95 -2.59 -6.33
CA GLY A 45 -1.08 -1.76 -5.14
C GLY A 45 -0.76 -2.46 -3.81
N ARG A 46 -0.42 -3.76 -3.82
CA ARG A 46 -0.05 -4.51 -2.61
C ARG A 46 1.29 -4.04 -2.09
N THR A 47 1.39 -3.97 -0.76
CA THR A 47 2.60 -3.57 -0.01
C THR A 47 3.50 -4.77 0.36
N ARG A 48 2.97 -5.98 0.30
CA ARG A 48 3.69 -7.20 0.69
C ARG A 48 4.64 -7.67 -0.43
N ALA A 49 5.82 -8.13 -0.03
CA ALA A 49 6.86 -8.70 -0.91
C ALA A 49 7.16 -7.82 -2.13
N HIS A 50 7.53 -6.57 -1.85
CA HIS A 50 7.88 -5.57 -2.83
C HIS A 50 9.35 -5.71 -3.28
N ILE A 51 9.56 -5.81 -4.59
CA ILE A 51 10.85 -5.84 -5.27
C ILE A 51 11.14 -4.41 -5.72
N GLY A 52 11.98 -3.71 -4.96
CA GLY A 52 12.44 -2.35 -5.28
C GLY A 52 13.81 -2.31 -5.98
N LYS A 53 14.50 -3.45 -6.11
CA LYS A 53 15.81 -3.51 -6.76
C LYS A 53 15.65 -3.17 -8.24
N TYR A 54 16.64 -2.47 -8.80
CA TYR A 54 16.67 -2.07 -10.21
C TYR A 54 15.49 -1.20 -10.66
N GLY A 55 14.82 -0.50 -9.73
CA GLY A 55 13.70 0.39 -10.06
C GLY A 55 12.41 -0.32 -10.48
N LEU A 56 12.31 -1.64 -10.30
CA LEU A 56 11.16 -2.43 -10.77
C LEU A 56 9.84 -2.04 -10.07
N ASN A 57 9.87 -1.77 -8.77
CA ASN A 57 8.70 -1.39 -7.95
C ASN A 57 7.46 -2.30 -8.13
N LEU A 58 7.69 -3.62 -8.19
CA LEU A 58 6.65 -4.64 -8.35
C LEU A 58 6.58 -5.57 -7.14
N CYS A 59 5.42 -6.18 -6.89
CA CYS A 59 5.35 -7.29 -5.94
C CYS A 59 5.84 -8.59 -6.59
N ARG A 60 6.24 -9.57 -5.78
CA ARG A 60 6.72 -10.88 -6.26
C ARG A 60 5.77 -11.60 -7.23
N GLN A 61 4.46 -11.42 -7.07
CA GLN A 61 3.45 -12.07 -7.92
C GLN A 61 3.41 -11.40 -9.29
N CYS A 62 3.25 -10.08 -9.30
CA CYS A 62 3.25 -9.30 -10.55
C CYS A 62 4.57 -9.42 -11.29
N PHE A 63 5.70 -9.47 -10.59
CA PHE A 63 7.01 -9.67 -11.20
C PHE A 63 7.09 -11.00 -11.96
N ARG A 64 6.60 -12.10 -11.39
CA ARG A 64 6.63 -13.42 -12.06
C ARG A 64 5.77 -13.44 -13.33
N GLU A 65 4.65 -12.74 -13.35
CA GLU A 65 3.80 -12.61 -14.54
C GLU A 65 4.46 -11.76 -15.64
N THR A 66 5.25 -10.75 -15.27
CA THR A 66 5.90 -9.84 -16.23
C THR A 66 7.33 -10.21 -16.57
N ALA A 67 7.94 -11.16 -15.86
CA ALA A 67 9.37 -11.49 -15.95
C ALA A 67 9.79 -11.82 -17.38
N GLU A 68 9.02 -12.66 -18.08
CA GLU A 68 9.30 -13.05 -19.47
C GLU A 68 9.25 -11.85 -20.43
N ARG A 69 8.25 -10.96 -20.26
CA ARG A 69 8.11 -9.74 -21.05
C ARG A 69 9.22 -8.72 -20.80
N LEU A 70 9.76 -8.71 -19.58
CA LEU A 70 10.91 -7.89 -19.19
C LEU A 70 12.25 -8.49 -19.66
N GLY A 71 12.24 -9.66 -20.29
CA GLY A 71 13.44 -10.33 -20.81
C GLY A 71 14.18 -11.20 -19.80
N PHE A 72 13.61 -11.45 -18.62
CA PHE A 72 14.20 -12.40 -17.68
C PHE A 72 14.02 -13.83 -18.19
N LYS A 73 15.13 -14.57 -18.28
CA LYS A 73 15.15 -15.99 -18.64
C LYS A 73 15.65 -16.82 -17.48
N LYS A 74 15.08 -18.00 -17.30
CA LYS A 74 15.55 -19.00 -16.33
C LYS A 74 16.65 -19.82 -17.00
N TYR A 75 17.87 -19.70 -16.51
CA TYR A 75 19.04 -20.45 -17.02
C TYR A 75 19.39 -21.69 -16.19
N SER A 76 18.76 -21.84 -15.01
CA SER A 76 18.86 -22.98 -14.08
C SER A 76 17.53 -23.17 -13.39
#